data_AF-A0A2V8QAP6-F1
#
_entry.id   AF-A0A2V8QAP6-F1
#
_cell.length_a   1.000
_cell.length_b   1.000
_cell.length_c   1.000
_cell.angle_alpha   90.00
_cell.angle_beta   90.00
_cell.angle_gamma   90.00
#
_symmetry.space_group_name_H-M   'P 1'
#
loop_
_entity.id
_entity.type
_entity.pdbx_description
1 polymer ?
#
loop_
_entity_poly.entity_id
_entity_poly.type
_entity_poly.pdbx_seq_one_letter_code
_entity_poly.pdbx_strand_id
1 'polypeptide(L)' 'MKDEDIDFSDIPPITPEMFAKAVIRRGLKPIPRKKQLTLRMDSDVIDWFKRQGQGYQTKINSLLRAYMEEHFKKSA' A
#
# COMPACT_ATOMS: atom_id res chain seq x y z
N MET A 1 13.71 -29.23 -7.62
CA MET A 1 13.38 -28.83 -6.24
C MET A 1 12.15 -29.60 -5.84
N LYS A 2 12.26 -30.40 -4.79
CA LYS A 2 11.14 -31.11 -4.17
C LYS A 2 10.64 -30.31 -2.97
N ASP A 3 9.45 -30.63 -2.50
CA ASP A 3 8.87 -30.01 -1.30
C ASP A 3 9.77 -30.22 -0.07
N GLU A 4 10.48 -31.34 -0.01
CA GLU A 4 11.44 -31.65 1.06
C GLU A 4 12.65 -30.69 1.10
N ASP A 5 12.93 -29.99 0.00
CA ASP A 5 14.07 -29.07 -0.13
C ASP A 5 13.73 -27.64 0.33
N ILE A 6 12.51 -27.38 0.82
CA ILE A 6 12.06 -26.06 1.25
C ILE A 6 12.53 -25.78 2.69
N ASP A 7 13.32 -24.73 2.87
CA ASP A 7 13.74 -24.26 4.19
C ASP A 7 12.63 -23.41 4.85
N PHE A 8 12.31 -23.75 6.10
CA PHE A 8 11.32 -23.08 6.95
C PHE A 8 11.95 -22.50 8.23
N SER A 9 13.27 -22.31 8.25
CA SER A 9 14.02 -21.82 9.41
C SER A 9 13.59 -20.43 9.89
N ASP A 10 13.07 -19.59 8.99
CA ASP A 10 12.61 -18.23 9.25
C ASP A 10 11.08 -18.11 9.40
N ILE A 11 10.32 -19.03 8.80
CA ILE A 11 8.86 -18.98 8.74
C ILE A 11 8.29 -20.38 8.99
N PRO A 12 7.52 -20.59 10.07
CA PRO A 12 6.93 -21.90 10.34
C PRO A 12 5.94 -22.29 9.23
N PRO A 13 5.84 -23.58 8.90
CA PRO A 13 4.88 -24.06 7.91
C PRO A 13 3.45 -23.78 8.35
N ILE A 14 2.58 -23.44 7.39
CA ILE A 14 1.18 -23.18 7.68
C ILE A 14 0.48 -24.49 8.08
N THR A 15 -0.03 -24.56 9.30
CA THR A 15 -0.78 -25.74 9.75
C THR A 15 -2.23 -25.69 9.28
N PRO A 16 -2.92 -26.84 9.17
CA PRO A 16 -4.36 -26.87 8.88
C PRO A 16 -5.20 -26.01 9.84
N GLU A 17 -4.82 -25.95 11.12
CA GLU A 17 -5.50 -25.14 12.14
C GLU A 17 -5.28 -23.65 11.94
N MET A 18 -4.08 -23.25 11.51
CA MET A 18 -3.78 -21.86 11.11
C MET A 18 -4.59 -21.48 9.89
N PHE A 19 -4.67 -22.37 8.89
CA PHE A 19 -5.45 -22.15 7.68
C PHE A 19 -6.95 -22.04 7.96
N ALA A 20 -7.49 -22.87 8.87
CA ALA A 20 -8.90 -22.82 9.28
C ALA A 20 -9.30 -21.47 9.91
N LYS A 21 -8.35 -20.77 10.54
CA LYS A 21 -8.54 -19.44 11.15
C LYS A 21 -8.23 -18.29 10.19
N ALA A 22 -7.81 -18.59 8.95
CA ALA A 22 -7.46 -17.55 7.99
C ALA A 22 -8.70 -16.73 7.61
N VAL A 23 -8.57 -15.41 7.70
CA VAL A 23 -9.62 -14.51 7.22
C VAL A 23 -9.49 -14.39 5.71
N ILE A 24 -10.36 -15.08 4.98
CA ILE A 24 -10.49 -14.88 3.54
C ILE A 24 -11.05 -13.47 3.33
N ARG A 25 -10.32 -12.62 2.62
CA ARG A 25 -10.82 -11.32 2.14
C ARG A 25 -11.87 -11.52 1.04
N ARG A 26 -12.99 -12.17 1.35
CA ARG A 26 -14.17 -12.29 0.47
C ARG A 26 -15.06 -11.07 0.67
N GLY A 27 -15.38 -10.38 -0.42
CA GLY A 27 -16.34 -9.25 -0.40
C GLY A 27 -15.78 -7.90 0.06
N LEU A 28 -14.48 -7.78 0.33
CA LEU A 28 -13.87 -6.45 0.49
C LEU A 28 -13.83 -5.76 -0.87
N LYS A 29 -14.24 -4.47 -0.91
CA LYS A 29 -14.14 -3.65 -2.12
C LYS A 29 -12.69 -3.73 -2.64
N PRO A 30 -12.48 -4.00 -3.94
CA PRO A 30 -11.14 -3.97 -4.51
C PRO A 30 -10.48 -2.65 -4.17
N ILE A 31 -9.28 -2.70 -3.58
CA ILE A 31 -8.49 -1.49 -3.36
C ILE A 31 -8.14 -0.94 -4.75
N PRO A 32 -8.55 0.29 -5.08
CA PRO A 32 -8.21 0.87 -6.38
C PRO A 32 -6.70 0.84 -6.58
N ARG A 33 -6.24 0.28 -7.69
CA ARG A 33 -4.81 0.22 -7.99
C ARG A 33 -4.26 1.64 -8.16
N LYS A 34 -3.15 1.93 -7.49
CA LYS A 34 -2.37 3.14 -7.75
C LYS A 34 -1.80 3.05 -9.16
N LYS A 35 -1.83 4.15 -9.92
CA LYS A 35 -1.16 4.23 -11.22
C LYS A 35 0.25 4.75 -11.00
N GLN A 36 1.26 4.02 -11.49
CA GLN A 36 2.63 4.52 -11.56
C GLN A 36 2.72 5.51 -12.71
N LEU A 37 3.19 6.72 -12.42
CA LEU A 37 3.33 7.79 -13.40
C LEU A 37 4.59 8.60 -13.09
N THR A 38 5.19 9.18 -14.14
CA THR A 38 6.30 10.12 -14.00
C THR A 38 5.73 11.53 -13.89
N LEU A 39 5.90 12.17 -12.73
CA LEU A 39 5.46 13.55 -12.46
C LEU A 39 6.67 14.41 -12.11
N ARG A 40 6.68 15.65 -12.58
CA ARG A 40 7.61 16.68 -12.11
C ARG A 40 6.97 17.46 -10.98
N MET A 41 7.70 17.63 -9.88
CA MET A 41 7.32 18.46 -8.74
C MET A 41 8.53 19.31 -8.37
N ASP A 42 8.28 20.44 -7.72
CA ASP A 42 9.36 21.33 -7.25
C ASP A 42 10.28 20.58 -6.27
N SER A 43 11.57 20.87 -6.36
CA SER A 43 12.61 20.13 -5.62
C SER A 43 12.47 20.31 -4.12
N ASP A 44 12.17 21.52 -3.68
CA ASP A 44 11.96 21.88 -2.28
C ASP A 44 10.76 21.15 -1.66
N VAL A 45 9.67 20.99 -2.42
CA VAL A 45 8.50 20.22 -2.00
C VAL A 45 8.86 18.75 -1.80
N ILE A 46 9.59 18.15 -2.74
CA ILE A 46 10.03 16.75 -2.62
C ILE A 46 10.94 16.59 -1.39
N ASP A 47 11.89 17.50 -1.20
CA ASP A 47 12.85 17.44 -0.10
C ASP A 47 12.18 17.62 1.26
N TRP A 48 11.18 18.51 1.34
CA TRP A 48 10.36 18.66 2.53
C TRP A 48 9.64 17.36 2.91
N PHE A 49 9.02 16.67 1.95
CA PHE A 49 8.36 15.39 2.18
C PHE A 49 9.36 14.28 2.57
N LYS A 50 10.52 14.21 1.91
CA LYS A 50 11.58 13.24 2.22
C LYS A 50 12.12 13.39 3.65
N ARG A 51 12.25 14.62 4.15
CA ARG A 51 12.69 14.90 5.54
C ARG A 51 11.76 14.28 6.59
N GLN A 52 10.52 13.95 6.24
CA GLN A 52 9.57 13.32 7.14
C GLN A 52 9.69 11.79 7.22
N GLY A 53 10.73 11.21 6.61
CA GLY A 53 11.07 9.80 6.71
C GLY A 53 10.35 8.88 5.73
N GLN A 54 10.32 7.59 6.08
CA GLN A 54 9.74 6.54 5.25
C GLN A 54 8.26 6.82 4.97
N GLY A 55 7.82 6.52 3.74
CA GLY A 55 6.43 6.71 3.33
C GLY A 55 6.09 8.11 2.82
N TYR A 56 7.09 8.96 2.53
CA TYR A 56 6.87 10.30 1.96
C TYR A 56 5.97 10.28 0.70
N GLN A 57 6.13 9.29 -0.19
CA GLN A 57 5.26 9.12 -1.36
C GLN A 57 3.80 8.83 -0.99
N THR A 58 3.57 8.04 0.07
CA THR A 58 2.23 7.78 0.59
C THR A 58 1.61 9.07 1.12
N LYS A 59 2.38 9.90 1.83
CA LYS A 59 1.92 11.21 2.33
C LYS A 59 1.54 12.16 1.19
N ILE A 60 2.37 12.25 0.15
CA ILE A 60 2.05 13.03 -1.07
C ILE A 60 0.71 12.57 -1.65
N ASN A 61 0.54 11.26 -1.86
CA ASN A 61 -0.70 10.72 -2.40
C ASN A 61 -1.93 10.99 -1.51
N SER A 62 -1.78 10.91 -0.18
CA SER A 62 -2.86 11.24 0.76
C SER A 62 -3.27 12.72 0.68
N LEU A 63 -2.31 13.64 0.57
CA LEU A 63 -2.59 15.06 0.42
C LEU A 63 -3.34 15.35 -0.89
N LEU A 64 -2.86 14.80 -2.01
CA LEU A 64 -3.52 14.95 -3.31
C LEU A 64 -4.95 14.40 -3.30
N ARG A 65 -5.17 13.28 -2.62
CA ARG A 65 -6.51 12.69 -2.45
C ARG A 65 -7.43 13.61 -1.64
N ALA A 66 -6.96 14.12 -0.51
CA ALA A 66 -7.75 15.01 0.33
C ALA A 66 -8.17 16.29 -0.45
N TYR A 67 -7.22 16.87 -1.18
CA TYR A 67 -7.48 18.01 -2.06
C TYR A 67 -8.53 17.67 -3.13
N MET A 68 -8.35 16.55 -3.83
CA MET A 68 -9.29 16.08 -4.85
C MET A 68 -10.72 15.89 -4.29
N GLU A 69 -10.85 15.23 -3.14
CA GLU A 69 -12.15 14.96 -2.49
C GLU A 69 -12.86 16.24 -2.05
N GLU A 70 -12.12 17.22 -1.54
CA GLU A 70 -12.66 18.53 -1.17
C GLU A 70 -13.19 19.30 -2.39
N HIS A 71 -12.47 19.24 -3.51
CA HIS A 71 -12.90 19.89 -4.75
C HIS A 71 -14.14 19.21 -5.37
N PHE A 72 -14.25 17.89 -5.28
CA PHE A 72 -15.46 17.19 -5.74
C PHE A 72 -16.70 17.55 -4.92
N LYS A 73 -16.58 17.81 -3.62
CA LYS A 73 -17.71 18.23 -2.77
C LYS A 73 -18.23 19.62 -3.10
N LYS A 74 -17.38 20.53 -3.59
CA LYS A 74 -17.77 21.91 -3.93
C LYS A 74 -18.44 22.04 -5.30
N SER A 75 -18.33 21.02 -6.15
CA SER A 75 -18.91 20.99 -7.49
C SER A 75 -20.20 20.17 -7.59
N ALA A 76 -20.68 19.62 -6.47
CA ALA A 76 -21.93 18.87 -6.34
C ALA A 76 -22.92 19.68 -5.49
#